data_AF-A0A5M6C715-F1
#
_entry.id   AF-A0A5M6C715-F1
#
_cell.length_a   1.000
_cell.length_b   1.000
_cell.length_c   1.000
_cell.angle_alpha   90.00
_cell.angle_beta   90.00
_cell.angle_gamma   90.00
#
_symmetry.space_group_name_H-M   'P 1'
#
loop_
_entity.id
_entity.type
_entity.pdbx_description
1 polymer ?
#
loop_
_entity_poly.entity_id
_entity_poly.type
_entity_poly.pdbx_seq_one_letter_code
_entity_poly.pdbx_strand_id
1 'polypeptide(L)'
;MNSDAKDQEPSKKEERYHRYHTSHDNREVHLISRDGVRFVADAGRLAGASVVFRDMLNVTDSESGTENDASRIHDNGAPIETDLPSDILDVFLNSISVSTPCVHLNDFERVQKLLTFCEKFDCEKNLLDCVRQRLFATAKGREWDLLIYASERDDRPMGAQALSQMTRDTFTCESYFWARVKKLSIEWQADLLQLCLERPRTISINRTVVYCRKLVTETKDEPVLPFVEETSWSRVSFKFKMSNEDRAVSRSLTLKAVGDLLELCEKFDCNTLIINAITSKIHDIIPGRQWAVLILAGKRKDLKLSTYALEHMDSTHFVRSFKQVVSGEDMLIRTDMWDRMEMLPMTLQVLLWRLCWEDPIYGSGVPQMSTSANWAKVAADFNARLPDERVLCASDGTVFMTDSWRLVQGSTGFANMFEMAQPLFADKKRSRNELSVPIVLDAPADLVNIFVNMFNVSLPDAPAFTLQKVIALWELCEKFECSRRLIDAVRNQMKELIPGREWTVLIYAGKRKEVWLGAEVLKNMNADRFIGDFSQSHLAEEDPRTGEPIEVDFDLKNTDYRQRMRMLPLTWRALLYDICWPEASSQYNREKDRKVACLQLREDWLTVADLFERN
;
A
#
# COMPACT_ATOMS: atom_id res chain seq x y z
N MET A 1 13.03 20.94 -60.50
CA MET A 1 11.88 21.86 -60.58
C MET A 1 11.62 22.36 -59.17
N ASN A 2 12.17 23.54 -58.86
CA ASN A 2 11.92 24.26 -57.61
C ASN A 2 10.55 24.92 -57.73
N SER A 3 9.65 24.66 -56.79
CA SER A 3 8.37 25.37 -56.69
C SER A 3 8.41 26.35 -55.52
N ASP A 4 8.33 27.62 -55.90
CA ASP A 4 8.21 28.84 -55.12
C ASP A 4 7.34 28.72 -53.86
N ALA A 5 7.96 28.90 -52.70
CA ALA A 5 7.26 29.33 -51.49
C ALA A 5 7.03 30.84 -51.57
N LYS A 6 5.81 31.24 -51.94
CA LYS A 6 5.38 32.65 -51.89
C LYS A 6 5.18 33.06 -50.44
N ASP A 7 5.98 34.04 -50.00
CA ASP A 7 5.75 34.85 -48.81
C ASP A 7 4.35 35.46 -48.85
N GLN A 8 3.44 34.98 -48.00
CA GLN A 8 2.20 35.69 -47.70
C GLN A 8 2.53 36.80 -46.71
N GLU A 9 2.52 38.05 -47.19
CA GLU A 9 2.52 39.23 -46.34
C GLU A 9 1.41 39.12 -45.28
N PRO A 10 1.70 39.32 -43.98
CA PRO A 10 0.70 39.27 -42.94
C PRO A 10 -0.34 40.37 -43.21
N SER A 11 -1.59 39.96 -43.44
CA SER A 11 -2.72 40.86 -43.59
C SER A 11 -2.73 41.87 -42.45
N LYS A 12 -2.59 43.17 -42.76
CA LYS A 12 -2.73 44.28 -41.78
C LYS A 12 -4.06 44.13 -41.06
N LYS A 13 -4.05 43.57 -39.84
CA LYS A 13 -5.23 43.52 -38.97
C LYS A 13 -5.56 44.96 -38.58
N GLU A 14 -6.79 45.40 -38.85
CA GLU A 14 -7.28 46.69 -38.37
C GLU A 14 -7.13 46.76 -36.84
N GLU A 15 -6.27 47.65 -36.38
CA GLU A 15 -6.07 47.90 -34.95
C GLU A 15 -7.35 48.53 -34.38
N ARG A 16 -8.01 47.85 -33.43
CA ARG A 16 -9.16 48.40 -32.71
C ARG A 16 -8.66 49.25 -31.54
N TYR A 17 -9.13 50.49 -31.48
CA TYR A 17 -8.76 51.48 -30.46
C TYR A 17 -9.93 51.72 -29.50
N HIS A 18 -9.67 51.59 -28.20
CA HIS A 18 -10.60 51.96 -27.14
C HIS A 18 -9.95 53.02 -26.24
N ARG A 19 -10.60 54.17 -26.08
CA ARG A 19 -10.08 55.32 -25.32
C ARG A 19 -10.90 55.51 -24.05
N TYR A 20 -10.25 55.51 -22.89
CA TYR A 20 -10.87 55.84 -21.60
C TYR A 20 -10.47 57.24 -21.18
N HIS A 21 -11.47 58.03 -20.78
CA HIS A 21 -11.37 59.33 -20.11
C HIS A 21 -10.01 60.05 -20.25
N THR A 22 -9.89 60.90 -21.28
CA THR A 22 -8.71 61.76 -21.44
C THR A 22 -8.75 62.87 -20.39
N SER A 23 -7.83 62.86 -19.43
CA SER A 23 -7.56 64.05 -18.62
C SER A 23 -7.03 65.18 -19.51
N HIS A 24 -7.24 66.43 -19.09
CA HIS A 24 -6.68 67.60 -19.75
C HIS A 24 -5.14 67.65 -19.70
N ASP A 25 -4.50 66.84 -18.85
CA ASP A 25 -3.05 66.83 -18.64
C ASP A 25 -2.25 65.95 -19.64
N ASN A 26 -2.89 65.43 -20.68
CA ASN A 26 -2.28 64.84 -21.90
C ASN A 26 -1.25 63.69 -21.71
N ARG A 27 -1.13 63.07 -20.54
CA ARG A 27 -0.27 61.89 -20.37
C ARG A 27 -1.04 60.60 -20.66
N GLU A 28 -1.14 60.27 -21.94
CA GLU A 28 -1.74 59.01 -22.42
C GLU A 28 -0.75 57.85 -22.27
N VAL A 29 -1.21 56.72 -21.74
CA VAL A 29 -0.48 55.45 -21.66
C VAL A 29 -1.20 54.42 -22.51
N HIS A 30 -0.44 53.69 -23.33
CA HIS A 30 -0.97 52.61 -24.14
C HIS A 30 -0.79 51.27 -23.42
N LEU A 31 -1.90 50.59 -23.14
CA LEU A 31 -1.90 49.20 -22.68
C LEU A 31 -2.32 48.30 -23.86
N ILE A 32 -1.65 47.16 -24.04
CA ILE A 32 -2.05 46.17 -25.05
C ILE A 32 -2.54 44.91 -24.32
N SER A 33 -3.78 44.52 -24.61
CA SER A 33 -4.34 43.24 -24.12
C SER A 33 -3.72 42.05 -24.84
N ARG A 34 -3.85 40.87 -24.25
CA ARG A 34 -3.33 39.60 -24.81
C ARG A 34 -3.85 39.29 -26.22
N ASP A 35 -5.07 39.73 -26.54
CA ASP A 35 -5.69 39.57 -27.86
C ASP A 35 -5.35 40.72 -28.83
N GLY A 36 -4.41 41.59 -28.45
CA GLY A 36 -3.84 42.63 -29.31
C GLY A 36 -4.67 43.92 -29.37
N VAL A 37 -5.73 44.04 -28.57
CA VAL A 37 -6.52 45.28 -28.49
C VAL A 37 -5.74 46.32 -27.71
N ARG A 38 -5.57 47.52 -28.30
CA ARG A 38 -4.86 48.65 -27.71
C ARG A 38 -5.85 49.54 -26.96
N PHE A 39 -5.54 49.79 -25.70
CA PHE A 39 -6.28 50.67 -24.81
C PHE A 39 -5.45 51.92 -24.53
N VAL A 40 -6.09 53.08 -24.63
CA VAL A 40 -5.51 54.36 -24.25
C VAL A 40 -6.07 54.74 -22.88
N ALA A 41 -5.20 54.86 -21.89
CA ALA A 41 -5.54 55.12 -20.50
C ALA A 41 -4.81 56.36 -19.97
N ASP A 42 -5.40 57.00 -18.97
CA ASP A 42 -4.81 58.15 -18.28
C ASP A 42 -3.70 57.70 -17.31
N ALA A 43 -2.50 58.24 -17.47
CA ALA A 43 -1.34 57.92 -16.63
C ALA A 43 -1.61 58.20 -15.14
N GLY A 44 -2.29 59.31 -14.84
CA GLY A 44 -2.58 59.74 -13.47
C GLY A 44 -3.51 58.77 -12.76
N ARG A 45 -4.56 58.29 -13.42
CA ARG A 45 -5.47 57.27 -12.88
C ARG A 45 -4.79 55.92 -12.67
N LEU A 46 -3.93 55.50 -13.60
CA LEU A 46 -3.15 54.27 -13.44
C LEU A 46 -2.19 54.39 -12.24
N ALA A 47 -1.47 55.50 -12.12
CA ALA A 47 -0.59 55.78 -11.00
C ALA A 47 -1.33 55.89 -9.66
N GLY A 48 -2.49 56.53 -9.65
CA GLY A 48 -3.34 56.62 -8.46
C GLY A 48 -3.85 55.24 -8.02
N ALA A 49 -4.24 54.39 -8.96
CA ALA A 49 -4.79 53.08 -8.63
C ALA A 49 -3.74 52.02 -8.27
N SER A 50 -2.44 52.25 -8.50
CA SER A 50 -1.39 51.23 -8.38
C SER A 50 -0.01 51.83 -8.14
N VAL A 51 0.68 51.28 -7.13
CA VAL A 51 2.07 51.69 -6.80
C VAL A 51 3.01 51.38 -7.96
N VAL A 52 2.87 50.19 -8.56
CA VAL A 52 3.72 49.74 -9.68
C VAL A 52 3.54 50.65 -10.89
N PHE A 53 2.30 51.03 -11.24
CA PHE A 53 2.08 51.95 -12.35
C PHE A 53 2.62 53.35 -12.05
N ARG A 54 2.48 53.85 -10.82
CA ARG A 54 3.05 55.14 -10.41
C ARG A 54 4.57 55.18 -10.60
N ASP A 55 5.25 54.14 -10.12
CA ASP A 55 6.72 54.03 -10.23
C ASP A 55 7.15 53.88 -11.68
N MET A 56 6.47 53.02 -12.45
CA MET A 56 6.78 52.78 -13.87
C MET A 56 6.56 54.01 -14.75
N LEU A 57 5.57 54.84 -14.42
CA LEU A 57 5.24 56.05 -15.16
C LEU A 57 5.98 57.30 -14.64
N ASN A 58 6.83 57.15 -13.61
CA ASN A 58 7.55 58.25 -12.94
C ASN A 58 6.62 59.42 -12.56
N VAL A 59 5.41 59.12 -12.10
CA VAL A 59 4.48 60.15 -11.62
C VAL A 59 4.91 60.50 -10.20
N THR A 60 5.85 61.44 -10.07
CA THR A 60 6.25 61.98 -8.77
C THR A 60 5.18 62.95 -8.27
N ASP A 61 4.74 62.80 -7.01
CA ASP A 61 3.75 63.66 -6.33
C ASP A 61 4.27 65.09 -6.03
N SER A 62 5.10 65.64 -6.92
CA SER A 62 5.83 66.89 -6.71
C SER A 62 4.91 68.11 -6.84
N GLU A 63 4.16 68.41 -5.80
CA GLU A 63 3.55 69.73 -5.59
C GLU A 63 4.61 70.82 -5.32
N SER A 64 5.88 70.46 -5.11
CA SER A 64 6.99 71.40 -4.94
C SER A 64 7.65 71.77 -6.27
N GLY A 65 7.03 72.74 -6.95
CA GLY A 65 7.47 73.29 -8.22
C GLY A 65 8.95 73.65 -8.31
N THR A 66 9.63 73.04 -9.27
CA THR A 66 10.68 73.69 -10.07
C THR A 66 10.41 73.32 -11.53
N GLU A 67 9.89 74.29 -12.29
CA GLU A 67 9.25 74.13 -13.61
C GLU A 67 10.16 73.67 -14.77
N ASN A 68 11.36 73.14 -14.51
CA ASN A 68 12.42 73.04 -15.53
C ASN A 68 12.75 71.63 -16.06
N ASP A 69 12.07 70.56 -15.64
CA ASP A 69 12.36 69.19 -16.15
C ASP A 69 11.16 68.46 -16.79
N ALA A 70 10.08 69.20 -17.09
CA ALA A 70 8.83 68.65 -17.66
C ALA A 70 8.93 68.20 -19.13
N SER A 71 10.09 68.35 -19.79
CA SER A 71 10.28 68.00 -21.21
C SER A 71 10.89 66.61 -21.46
N ARG A 72 11.22 65.84 -20.41
CA ARG A 72 11.91 64.54 -20.55
C ARG A 72 11.04 63.30 -20.40
N ILE A 73 9.74 63.44 -20.18
CA ILE A 73 8.83 62.28 -20.13
C ILE A 73 8.42 61.91 -21.58
N HIS A 74 9.34 61.21 -22.22
CA HIS A 74 9.20 60.23 -23.30
C HIS A 74 7.90 60.25 -24.13
N ASP A 75 7.99 60.88 -25.31
CA ASP A 75 7.09 60.70 -26.46
C ASP A 75 7.22 59.31 -27.14
N ASN A 76 7.93 58.36 -26.51
CA ASN A 76 8.28 57.04 -27.05
C ASN A 76 7.99 55.89 -26.07
N GLY A 77 7.05 56.07 -25.14
CA GLY A 77 6.66 55.00 -24.23
C GLY A 77 6.14 53.80 -25.00
N ALA A 78 6.95 52.73 -25.06
CA ALA A 78 6.51 51.46 -25.63
C ALA A 78 5.20 51.03 -24.95
N PRO A 79 4.18 50.57 -25.70
CA PRO A 79 2.95 50.11 -25.10
C PRO A 79 3.22 49.03 -24.06
N ILE A 80 2.52 49.09 -22.92
CA ILE A 80 2.64 48.11 -21.86
C ILE A 80 1.78 46.90 -22.24
N GLU A 81 2.43 45.79 -22.56
CA GLU A 81 1.76 44.54 -22.83
C GLU A 81 1.22 43.91 -21.54
N THR A 82 -0.02 43.44 -21.59
CA THR A 82 -0.73 42.82 -20.47
C THR A 82 -1.16 41.39 -20.84
N ASP A 83 -1.24 40.53 -19.84
CA ASP A 83 -1.70 39.15 -19.95
C ASP A 83 -3.24 39.01 -19.92
N LEU A 84 -3.95 40.11 -19.66
CA LEU A 84 -5.41 40.14 -19.63
C LEU A 84 -6.02 40.18 -21.04
N PRO A 85 -7.12 39.44 -21.28
CA PRO A 85 -7.94 39.66 -22.47
C PRO A 85 -8.64 41.03 -22.40
N SER A 86 -8.95 41.58 -23.57
CA SER A 86 -9.48 42.94 -23.72
C SER A 86 -10.71 43.22 -22.87
N ASP A 87 -11.60 42.23 -22.74
CA ASP A 87 -12.85 42.34 -22.00
C ASP A 87 -12.68 42.31 -20.47
N ILE A 88 -11.54 41.87 -19.94
CA ILE A 88 -11.20 42.00 -18.51
C ILE A 88 -10.43 43.30 -18.27
N LEU A 89 -9.52 43.65 -19.19
CA LEU A 89 -8.76 44.90 -19.12
C LEU A 89 -9.67 46.14 -19.19
N ASP A 90 -10.72 46.09 -20.01
CA ASP A 90 -11.79 47.11 -20.06
C ASP A 90 -12.45 47.31 -18.68
N VAL A 91 -12.80 46.21 -17.98
CA VAL A 91 -13.37 46.30 -16.63
C VAL A 91 -12.39 46.92 -15.64
N PHE A 92 -11.11 46.56 -15.71
CA PHE A 92 -10.06 47.16 -14.88
C PHE A 92 -9.97 48.67 -15.10
N LEU A 93 -9.85 49.11 -16.35
CA LEU A 93 -9.70 50.52 -16.72
C LEU A 93 -10.92 51.36 -16.36
N ASN A 94 -12.12 50.79 -16.49
CA ASN A 94 -13.35 51.42 -16.01
C ASN A 94 -13.41 51.48 -14.48
N SER A 95 -12.90 50.46 -13.78
CA SER A 95 -12.94 50.38 -12.31
C SER A 95 -12.01 51.41 -11.65
N ILE A 96 -10.83 51.67 -12.23
CA ILE A 96 -9.91 52.72 -11.75
C ILE A 96 -10.36 54.14 -12.16
N SER A 97 -11.30 54.23 -13.09
CA SER A 97 -11.80 55.50 -13.63
C SER A 97 -12.90 56.14 -12.78
N VAL A 98 -13.39 55.44 -11.77
CA VAL A 98 -14.50 55.87 -10.91
C VAL A 98 -14.06 55.93 -9.46
N SER A 99 -14.64 56.85 -8.68
CA SER A 99 -14.32 57.02 -7.26
C SER A 99 -14.79 55.85 -6.38
N THR A 100 -15.76 55.06 -6.85
CA THR A 100 -16.23 53.84 -6.19
C THR A 100 -16.18 52.70 -7.20
N PRO A 101 -15.07 51.94 -7.25
CA PRO A 101 -14.88 50.85 -8.21
C PRO A 101 -16.04 49.87 -8.19
N CYS A 102 -16.51 49.45 -9.36
CA CYS A 102 -17.56 48.44 -9.50
C CYS A 102 -17.16 47.39 -10.55
N VAL A 103 -17.01 46.14 -10.10
CA VAL A 103 -16.60 45.02 -10.94
C VAL A 103 -17.84 44.27 -11.45
N HIS A 104 -18.17 44.44 -12.73
CA HIS A 104 -19.37 43.89 -13.35
C HIS A 104 -19.16 42.51 -14.01
N LEU A 105 -18.07 41.80 -13.68
CA LEU A 105 -17.79 40.44 -14.16
C LEU A 105 -18.61 39.42 -13.37
N ASN A 106 -19.40 38.56 -14.03
CA ASN A 106 -20.20 37.51 -13.37
C ASN A 106 -19.51 36.13 -13.36
N ASP A 107 -18.41 35.99 -14.09
CA ASP A 107 -17.68 34.73 -14.22
C ASP A 107 -16.52 34.63 -13.23
N PHE A 108 -16.45 33.52 -12.50
CA PHE A 108 -15.45 33.29 -11.45
C PHE A 108 -14.01 33.38 -12.00
N GLU A 109 -13.73 32.75 -13.14
CA GLU A 109 -12.37 32.69 -13.72
C GLU A 109 -11.92 34.05 -14.21
N ARG A 110 -12.84 34.85 -14.76
CA ARG A 110 -12.55 36.23 -15.17
C ARG A 110 -12.27 37.13 -13.98
N VAL A 111 -13.05 37.02 -12.89
CA VAL A 111 -12.80 37.79 -11.66
C VAL A 111 -11.47 37.37 -11.01
N GLN A 112 -11.15 36.08 -11.01
CA GLN A 112 -9.88 35.54 -10.51
C GLN A 112 -8.68 36.13 -11.28
N LYS A 113 -8.74 36.17 -12.62
CA LYS A 113 -7.72 36.80 -13.46
C LYS A 113 -7.56 38.29 -13.16
N LEU A 114 -8.68 39.01 -12.99
CA LEU A 114 -8.66 40.41 -12.61
C LEU A 114 -8.01 40.61 -11.24
N LEU A 115 -8.32 39.77 -10.25
CA LEU A 115 -7.69 39.86 -8.93
C LEU A 115 -6.19 39.62 -9.00
N THR A 116 -5.75 38.58 -9.71
CA THR A 116 -4.32 38.29 -9.91
C THR A 116 -3.60 39.46 -10.57
N PHE A 117 -4.23 40.11 -11.55
CA PHE A 117 -3.69 41.30 -12.19
C PHE A 117 -3.60 42.48 -11.21
N CYS A 118 -4.66 42.77 -10.45
CA CYS A 118 -4.64 43.85 -9.47
C CYS A 118 -3.56 43.64 -8.40
N GLU A 119 -3.35 42.40 -7.94
CA GLU A 119 -2.30 42.08 -6.96
C GLU A 119 -0.90 42.16 -7.57
N LYS A 120 -0.71 41.73 -8.83
CA LYS A 120 0.56 41.83 -9.57
C LYS A 120 1.03 43.27 -9.72
N PHE A 121 0.10 44.21 -9.91
CA PHE A 121 0.40 45.64 -10.04
C PHE A 121 0.25 46.40 -8.72
N ASP A 122 0.11 45.73 -7.57
CA ASP A 122 -0.04 46.36 -6.25
C ASP A 122 -1.08 47.50 -6.26
N CYS A 123 -2.30 47.14 -6.68
CA CYS A 123 -3.40 48.08 -6.76
C CYS A 123 -3.89 48.52 -5.37
N GLU A 124 -4.50 49.70 -5.30
CA GLU A 124 -5.07 50.22 -4.06
C GLU A 124 -6.05 49.24 -3.40
N LYS A 125 -6.02 49.22 -2.07
CA LYS A 125 -6.83 48.32 -1.24
C LYS A 125 -8.34 48.41 -1.56
N ASN A 126 -8.86 49.60 -1.85
CA ASN A 126 -10.28 49.78 -2.17
C ASN A 126 -10.68 49.00 -3.44
N LEU A 127 -9.83 49.00 -4.48
CA LEU A 127 -10.05 48.23 -5.69
C LEU A 127 -9.92 46.73 -5.41
N LEU A 128 -8.86 46.32 -4.71
CA LEU A 128 -8.65 44.93 -4.34
C LEU A 128 -9.82 44.34 -3.53
N ASP A 129 -10.33 45.09 -2.54
CA ASP A 129 -11.46 44.67 -1.71
C ASP A 129 -12.74 44.55 -2.54
N CYS A 130 -12.98 45.45 -3.50
CA CYS A 130 -14.11 45.36 -4.43
C CYS A 130 -14.00 44.09 -5.32
N VAL A 131 -12.83 43.83 -5.89
CA VAL A 131 -12.59 42.63 -6.72
C VAL A 131 -12.74 41.35 -5.88
N ARG A 132 -12.23 41.33 -4.64
CA ARG A 132 -12.37 40.18 -3.71
C ARG A 132 -13.82 39.92 -3.32
N GLN A 133 -14.57 40.97 -2.98
CA GLN A 133 -16.01 40.85 -2.70
C GLN A 133 -16.75 40.26 -3.90
N ARG A 134 -16.39 40.71 -5.10
CA ARG A 134 -16.96 40.16 -6.32
C ARG A 134 -16.59 38.69 -6.53
N LEU A 135 -15.33 38.33 -6.27
CA LEU A 135 -14.86 36.94 -6.36
C LEU A 135 -15.67 36.04 -5.42
N PHE A 136 -15.86 36.46 -4.17
CA PHE A 136 -16.68 35.73 -3.19
C PHE A 136 -18.13 35.57 -3.66
N ALA A 137 -18.73 36.61 -4.23
CA ALA A 137 -20.08 36.52 -4.77
C ALA A 137 -20.18 35.51 -5.93
N THR A 138 -19.18 35.49 -6.83
CA THR A 138 -19.13 34.54 -7.96
C THR A 138 -18.69 33.13 -7.57
N ALA A 139 -18.11 32.95 -6.38
CA ALA A 139 -17.65 31.66 -5.86
C ALA A 139 -18.78 30.80 -5.29
N LYS A 140 -20.00 31.34 -5.15
CA LYS A 140 -21.15 30.58 -4.65
C LYS A 140 -21.46 29.40 -5.58
N GLY A 141 -21.41 28.18 -5.06
CA GLY A 141 -21.48 26.92 -5.82
C GLY A 141 -20.15 26.44 -6.41
N ARG A 142 -19.06 27.21 -6.23
CA ARG A 142 -17.68 26.92 -6.64
C ARG A 142 -16.72 27.08 -5.46
N GLU A 143 -17.17 26.78 -4.25
CA GLU A 143 -16.41 27.03 -3.02
C GLU A 143 -15.07 26.28 -3.01
N TRP A 144 -15.01 25.09 -3.61
CA TRP A 144 -13.76 24.33 -3.75
C TRP A 144 -12.76 24.99 -4.68
N ASP A 145 -13.21 25.62 -5.76
CA ASP A 145 -12.32 26.33 -6.68
C ASP A 145 -11.73 27.56 -5.99
N LEU A 146 -12.53 28.26 -5.17
CA LEU A 146 -12.04 29.34 -4.31
C LEU A 146 -11.05 28.83 -3.25
N LEU A 147 -11.30 27.66 -2.66
CA LEU A 147 -10.40 27.06 -1.67
C LEU A 147 -9.05 26.65 -2.29
N ILE A 148 -9.08 26.07 -3.50
CA ILE A 148 -7.88 25.71 -4.27
C ILE A 148 -7.10 26.97 -4.64
N TYR A 149 -7.79 27.98 -5.16
CA TYR A 149 -7.16 29.25 -5.51
C TYR A 149 -6.53 29.95 -4.28
N ALA A 150 -7.20 29.91 -3.12
CA ALA A 150 -6.64 30.39 -1.87
C ALA A 150 -5.38 29.61 -1.45
N SER A 151 -5.41 28.28 -1.63
CA SER A 151 -4.33 27.38 -1.28
C SER A 151 -3.07 27.57 -2.12
N GLU A 152 -3.22 27.84 -3.43
CA GLU A 152 -2.11 28.17 -4.34
C GLU A 152 -1.37 29.46 -3.94
N ARG A 153 -2.05 30.35 -3.21
CA ARG A 153 -1.55 31.67 -2.81
C ARG A 153 -1.27 31.79 -1.31
N ASP A 154 -1.50 30.71 -0.56
CA ASP A 154 -1.55 30.68 0.92
C ASP A 154 -2.43 31.80 1.54
N ASP A 155 -3.52 32.18 0.87
CA ASP A 155 -4.46 33.19 1.35
C ASP A 155 -5.46 32.57 2.35
N ARG A 156 -5.02 32.46 3.60
CA ARG A 156 -5.82 31.88 4.69
C ARG A 156 -7.17 32.58 4.91
N PRO A 157 -7.27 33.93 4.88
CA PRO A 157 -8.57 34.62 4.92
C PRO A 157 -9.52 34.19 3.80
N MET A 158 -9.04 34.09 2.56
CA MET A 158 -9.83 33.63 1.42
C MET A 158 -10.27 32.17 1.59
N GLY A 159 -9.37 31.30 2.03
CA GLY A 159 -9.69 29.90 2.31
C GLY A 159 -10.71 29.74 3.43
N ALA A 160 -10.60 30.52 4.51
CA ALA A 160 -11.59 30.55 5.56
C ALA A 160 -12.96 31.02 5.04
N GLN A 161 -12.99 32.01 4.17
CA GLN A 161 -14.22 32.49 3.52
C GLN A 161 -14.82 31.47 2.54
N ALA A 162 -13.98 30.66 1.89
CA ALA A 162 -14.44 29.53 1.08
C ALA A 162 -15.09 28.45 1.96
N LEU A 163 -14.40 28.04 3.03
CA LEU A 163 -14.89 27.03 3.98
C LEU A 163 -16.17 27.46 4.68
N SER A 164 -16.34 28.75 5.02
CA SER A 164 -17.56 29.24 5.68
C SER A 164 -18.80 29.20 4.77
N GLN A 165 -18.59 29.17 3.45
CA GLN A 165 -19.67 29.06 2.46
C GLN A 165 -19.99 27.61 2.11
N MET A 166 -19.10 26.65 2.43
CA MET A 166 -19.33 25.24 2.16
C MET A 166 -20.42 24.66 3.07
N THR A 167 -21.31 23.88 2.48
CA THR A 167 -22.18 22.97 3.23
C THR A 167 -21.50 21.62 3.42
N ARG A 168 -22.06 20.76 4.28
CA ARG A 168 -21.60 19.37 4.40
C ARG A 168 -21.59 18.70 3.03
N ASP A 169 -22.68 18.81 2.28
CA ASP A 169 -22.82 18.17 0.97
C ASP A 169 -21.81 18.74 -0.06
N THR A 170 -21.57 20.05 -0.04
CA THR A 170 -20.56 20.70 -0.88
C THR A 170 -19.16 20.18 -0.55
N PHE A 171 -18.86 19.98 0.73
CA PHE A 171 -17.55 19.54 1.20
C PHE A 171 -17.34 18.04 0.97
N THR A 172 -18.27 17.20 1.41
CA THR A 172 -18.13 15.74 1.45
C THR A 172 -18.62 15.04 0.19
N CYS A 173 -18.94 15.74 -0.90
CA CYS A 173 -19.39 15.13 -2.15
C CYS A 173 -18.43 14.00 -2.57
N GLU A 174 -18.86 12.75 -2.33
CA GLU A 174 -17.96 11.59 -2.20
C GLU A 174 -17.16 11.32 -3.48
N SER A 175 -17.77 11.58 -4.63
CA SER A 175 -17.16 11.38 -5.94
C SER A 175 -15.96 12.31 -6.24
N TYR A 176 -15.81 13.44 -5.54
CA TYR A 176 -14.79 14.44 -5.86
C TYR A 176 -13.98 14.95 -4.67
N PHE A 177 -14.30 14.55 -3.44
CA PHE A 177 -13.63 15.05 -2.24
C PHE A 177 -12.09 14.89 -2.35
N TRP A 178 -11.62 13.66 -2.53
CA TRP A 178 -10.18 13.39 -2.62
C TRP A 178 -9.52 14.03 -3.84
N ALA A 179 -10.22 14.05 -4.98
CA ALA A 179 -9.71 14.71 -6.19
C ALA A 179 -9.50 16.22 -5.98
N ARG A 180 -10.35 16.86 -5.17
CA ARG A 180 -10.25 18.28 -4.83
C ARG A 180 -9.21 18.54 -3.74
N VAL A 181 -9.14 17.70 -2.71
CA VAL A 181 -8.09 17.77 -1.69
C VAL A 181 -6.71 17.65 -2.34
N LYS A 182 -6.52 16.72 -3.29
CA LYS A 182 -5.25 16.55 -4.03
C LYS A 182 -4.82 17.79 -4.82
N LYS A 183 -5.73 18.72 -5.14
CA LYS A 183 -5.42 20.00 -5.81
C LYS A 183 -4.95 21.10 -4.86
N LEU A 184 -5.16 20.94 -3.55
CA LEU A 184 -4.63 21.88 -2.56
C LEU A 184 -3.10 21.72 -2.42
N SER A 185 -2.41 22.76 -1.96
CA SER A 185 -1.02 22.64 -1.52
C SER A 185 -0.90 21.66 -0.35
N ILE A 186 0.26 20.99 -0.23
CA ILE A 186 0.47 19.91 0.75
C ILE A 186 0.17 20.37 2.19
N GLU A 187 0.57 21.60 2.53
CA GLU A 187 0.32 22.20 3.84
C GLU A 187 -1.19 22.37 4.11
N TRP A 188 -1.94 22.82 3.11
CA TRP A 188 -3.39 22.98 3.19
C TRP A 188 -4.11 21.64 3.25
N GLN A 189 -3.62 20.62 2.55
CA GLN A 189 -4.16 19.25 2.65
C GLN A 189 -4.05 18.74 4.09
N ALA A 190 -2.87 18.84 4.68
CA ALA A 190 -2.62 18.40 6.06
C ALA A 190 -3.48 19.19 7.05
N ASP A 191 -3.49 20.52 6.94
CA ASP A 191 -4.28 21.39 7.82
C ASP A 191 -5.78 21.10 7.74
N LEU A 192 -6.31 20.98 6.52
CA LEU A 192 -7.73 20.74 6.30
C LEU A 192 -8.15 19.37 6.84
N LEU A 193 -7.37 18.32 6.56
CA LEU A 193 -7.63 16.97 7.07
C LEU A 193 -7.54 16.91 8.59
N GLN A 194 -6.51 17.54 9.17
CA GLN A 194 -6.38 17.64 10.62
C GLN A 194 -7.61 18.32 11.23
N LEU A 195 -8.05 19.44 10.67
CA LEU A 195 -9.22 20.17 11.18
C LEU A 195 -10.52 19.37 11.07
N CYS A 196 -10.66 18.54 10.03
CA CYS A 196 -11.83 17.69 9.86
C CYS A 196 -11.84 16.49 10.81
N LEU A 197 -10.66 16.01 11.23
CA LEU A 197 -10.51 14.82 12.07
C LEU A 197 -10.36 15.15 13.57
N GLU A 198 -10.04 16.39 13.91
CA GLU A 198 -10.06 16.86 15.29
C GLU A 198 -11.47 16.79 15.88
N ARG A 199 -11.71 15.77 16.73
CA ARG A 199 -12.93 15.68 17.52
C ARG A 199 -13.16 16.95 18.34
N PRO A 200 -14.39 17.48 18.41
CA PRO A 200 -14.70 18.55 19.33
C PRO A 200 -14.46 18.05 20.77
N ARG A 201 -13.50 18.67 21.47
CA ARG A 201 -13.08 18.29 22.84
C ARG A 201 -14.16 18.49 23.94
N THR A 202 -15.37 18.93 23.58
CA THR A 202 -16.43 19.28 24.53
C THR A 202 -17.80 18.95 23.98
N ILE A 203 -18.17 17.67 24.00
CA ILE A 203 -19.58 17.26 24.06
C ILE A 203 -19.66 16.20 25.16
N SER A 204 -20.32 16.51 26.28
CA SER A 204 -20.69 15.48 27.24
C SER A 204 -21.75 14.60 26.58
N ILE A 205 -21.34 13.40 26.16
CA ILE A 205 -22.24 12.43 25.57
C ILE A 205 -23.13 11.89 26.70
N ASN A 206 -24.39 12.34 26.73
CA ASN A 206 -25.44 11.61 27.42
C ASN A 206 -25.62 10.25 26.73
N ARG A 207 -25.65 9.19 27.53
CA ARG A 207 -25.20 7.84 27.19
C ARG A 207 -26.15 6.99 26.32
N THR A 208 -26.88 7.57 25.36
CA THR A 208 -28.05 6.86 24.78
C THR A 208 -28.05 6.64 23.27
N VAL A 209 -27.01 6.99 22.49
CA VAL A 209 -26.99 6.61 21.07
C VAL A 209 -25.62 6.04 20.68
N VAL A 210 -25.46 4.73 20.91
CA VAL A 210 -24.41 3.91 20.32
C VAL A 210 -25.04 3.18 19.14
N TYR A 211 -24.99 3.78 17.94
CA TYR A 211 -25.39 3.14 16.69
C TYR A 211 -24.35 3.37 15.59
N CYS A 212 -23.07 3.04 15.87
CA CYS A 212 -22.01 2.98 14.84
C CYS A 212 -21.21 1.67 14.88
N ARG A 213 -21.84 0.54 15.25
CA ARG A 213 -21.15 -0.76 15.32
C ARG A 213 -21.75 -1.87 14.46
N LYS A 214 -22.60 -1.56 13.48
CA LYS A 214 -23.32 -2.59 12.70
C LYS A 214 -23.41 -2.40 11.18
N LEU A 215 -22.53 -1.60 10.57
CA LEU A 215 -22.52 -1.40 9.10
C LEU A 215 -21.25 -1.89 8.38
N VAL A 216 -20.41 -2.72 9.01
CA VAL A 216 -19.17 -3.25 8.37
C VAL A 216 -19.25 -4.76 8.09
N THR A 217 -20.44 -5.35 8.14
CA THR A 217 -20.64 -6.73 7.68
C THR A 217 -21.72 -6.73 6.62
N GLU A 218 -21.30 -7.02 5.38
CA GLU A 218 -22.08 -7.57 4.26
C GLU A 218 -22.52 -6.68 3.06
N THR A 219 -21.97 -5.49 2.84
CA THR A 219 -22.15 -4.83 1.52
C THR A 219 -20.82 -4.36 0.93
N LYS A 220 -20.64 -4.59 -0.37
CA LYS A 220 -19.50 -4.19 -1.21
C LYS A 220 -19.46 -2.66 -1.47
N ASP A 221 -20.06 -1.87 -0.59
CA ASP A 221 -20.22 -0.45 -0.81
C ASP A 221 -19.14 0.36 -0.09
N GLU A 222 -18.76 1.46 -0.73
CA GLU A 222 -17.64 2.31 -0.36
C GLU A 222 -17.73 2.77 1.12
N PRO A 223 -16.58 2.89 1.79
CA PRO A 223 -16.51 3.19 3.21
C PRO A 223 -16.92 4.65 3.47
N VAL A 224 -18.11 4.83 4.06
CA VAL A 224 -18.61 6.12 4.52
C VAL A 224 -17.68 6.69 5.60
N LEU A 225 -17.08 7.85 5.33
CA LEU A 225 -16.18 8.52 6.26
C LEU A 225 -16.97 9.06 7.48
N PRO A 226 -16.53 8.80 8.72
CA PRO A 226 -17.17 9.31 9.92
C PRO A 226 -16.82 10.80 10.13
N PHE A 227 -17.32 11.69 9.26
CA PHE A 227 -17.24 13.12 9.49
C PHE A 227 -18.18 13.53 10.63
N VAL A 228 -17.75 14.52 11.41
CA VAL A 228 -18.45 15.03 12.60
C VAL A 228 -19.89 15.42 12.25
N GLU A 229 -20.87 14.71 12.79
CA GLU A 229 -22.31 14.87 12.49
C GLU A 229 -22.87 16.27 12.81
N GLU A 230 -22.15 17.07 13.62
CA GLU A 230 -22.47 18.46 13.89
C GLU A 230 -21.20 19.32 13.88
N THR A 231 -20.81 19.82 12.71
CA THR A 231 -19.85 20.93 12.62
C THR A 231 -20.44 22.07 11.80
N SER A 232 -20.66 23.20 12.47
CA SER A 232 -20.76 24.48 11.77
C SER A 232 -19.43 24.70 11.04
N TRP A 233 -19.43 24.69 9.71
CA TRP A 233 -18.25 24.99 8.89
C TRP A 233 -17.62 26.35 9.22
N SER A 234 -18.40 27.26 9.83
CA SER A 234 -17.91 28.48 10.46
C SER A 234 -16.82 28.24 11.51
N ARG A 235 -16.88 27.13 12.26
CA ARG A 235 -15.86 26.76 13.26
C ARG A 235 -14.58 26.22 12.60
N VAL A 236 -14.73 25.43 11.54
CA VAL A 236 -13.58 24.96 10.74
C VAL A 236 -12.90 26.16 10.10
N SER A 237 -13.68 27.03 9.45
CA SER A 237 -13.24 28.32 8.91
C SER A 237 -12.53 29.20 9.96
N PHE A 238 -13.11 29.36 11.15
CA PHE A 238 -12.49 30.13 12.22
C PHE A 238 -11.13 29.56 12.65
N LYS A 239 -11.06 28.24 12.87
CA LYS A 239 -9.79 27.56 13.20
C LYS A 239 -8.78 27.66 12.06
N PHE A 240 -9.25 27.60 10.82
CA PHE A 240 -8.42 27.70 9.62
C PHE A 240 -7.82 29.10 9.47
N LYS A 241 -8.56 30.14 9.87
CA LYS A 241 -8.11 31.54 9.86
C LYS A 241 -7.01 31.85 10.89
N MET A 242 -6.90 31.06 11.97
CA MET A 242 -5.88 31.31 13.00
C MET A 242 -4.47 31.09 12.44
N SER A 243 -3.54 31.99 12.81
CA SER A 243 -2.15 32.01 12.35
C SER A 243 -1.40 30.73 12.78
N ASN A 244 -0.31 30.39 12.06
CA ASN A 244 0.53 29.25 12.43
C ASN A 244 1.14 29.39 13.84
N GLU A 245 1.39 30.63 14.30
CA GLU A 245 1.92 30.91 15.64
C GLU A 245 0.88 30.61 16.73
N ASP A 246 -0.39 30.94 16.50
CA ASP A 246 -1.49 30.64 17.44
C ASP A 246 -1.81 29.14 17.52
N ARG A 247 -1.46 28.37 16.48
CA ARG A 247 -1.71 26.92 16.41
C ARG A 247 -0.71 26.10 17.22
N ALA A 248 0.55 26.53 17.30
CA ALA A 248 1.60 25.81 18.04
C ALA A 248 1.27 25.65 19.53
N VAL A 249 0.49 26.57 20.09
CA VAL A 249 0.12 26.58 21.52
C VAL A 249 -1.05 25.63 21.84
N SER A 250 -1.81 25.14 20.84
CA SER A 250 -3.14 24.57 21.10
C SER A 250 -3.26 23.02 21.08
N ARG A 251 -2.37 22.23 20.44
CA ARG A 251 -2.73 20.82 20.15
C ARG A 251 -1.58 19.81 20.14
N SER A 252 -1.67 18.81 21.02
CA SER A 252 -1.15 17.46 20.72
C SER A 252 -2.20 16.70 19.91
N LEU A 253 -1.79 16.14 18.77
CA LEU A 253 -2.52 15.10 18.06
C LEU A 253 -2.51 13.84 18.93
N THR A 254 -3.66 13.17 19.08
CA THR A 254 -3.68 11.86 19.74
C THR A 254 -3.06 10.83 18.79
N LEU A 255 -2.34 9.85 19.33
CA LEU A 255 -1.72 8.81 18.52
C LEU A 255 -2.75 8.01 17.69
N LYS A 256 -3.98 7.88 18.21
CA LYS A 256 -5.10 7.29 17.48
C LYS A 256 -5.44 8.10 16.23
N ALA A 257 -5.56 9.42 16.34
CA ALA A 257 -5.85 10.28 15.20
C ALA A 257 -4.76 10.23 14.12
N VAL A 258 -3.48 10.09 14.53
CA VAL A 258 -2.36 9.86 13.61
C VAL A 258 -2.50 8.50 12.90
N GLY A 259 -2.83 7.44 13.63
CA GLY A 259 -3.05 6.11 13.06
C GLY A 259 -4.20 6.10 12.05
N ASP A 260 -5.34 6.69 12.42
CA ASP A 260 -6.52 6.81 11.56
C ASP A 260 -6.21 7.65 10.31
N LEU A 261 -5.43 8.73 10.44
CA LEU A 261 -4.96 9.59 9.33
C LEU A 261 -4.08 8.84 8.34
N LEU A 262 -3.11 8.06 8.85
CA LEU A 262 -2.18 7.31 8.02
C LEU A 262 -2.87 6.18 7.26
N GLU A 263 -3.81 5.47 7.90
CA GLU A 263 -4.64 4.44 7.25
C GLU A 263 -5.50 5.05 6.14
N LEU A 264 -6.09 6.22 6.39
CA LEU A 264 -6.82 6.98 5.37
C LEU A 264 -5.91 7.37 4.19
N CYS A 265 -4.71 7.85 4.48
CA CYS A 265 -3.76 8.28 3.46
C CYS A 265 -3.33 7.14 2.54
N GLU A 266 -3.10 5.94 3.08
CA GLU A 266 -2.78 4.76 2.27
C GLU A 266 -3.95 4.30 1.42
N LYS A 267 -5.15 4.28 2.00
CA LYS A 267 -6.37 3.84 1.30
C LYS A 267 -6.70 4.69 0.07
N PHE A 268 -6.34 5.98 0.09
CA PHE A 268 -6.67 6.93 -0.96
C PHE A 268 -5.45 7.35 -1.82
N ASP A 269 -4.35 6.60 -1.76
CA ASP A 269 -3.09 6.90 -2.47
C ASP A 269 -2.67 8.37 -2.28
N CYS A 270 -2.60 8.80 -1.03
CA CYS A 270 -2.08 10.12 -0.68
C CYS A 270 -0.59 10.21 -0.98
N ASN A 271 -0.15 11.43 -1.32
CA ASN A 271 1.25 11.71 -1.64
C ASN A 271 2.17 11.31 -0.47
N THR A 272 3.30 10.65 -0.77
CA THR A 272 4.33 10.27 0.21
C THR A 272 4.81 11.43 1.08
N LEU A 273 4.75 12.67 0.57
CA LEU A 273 5.07 13.88 1.34
C LEU A 273 4.06 14.16 2.47
N ILE A 274 2.78 13.84 2.27
CA ILE A 274 1.74 13.95 3.31
C ILE A 274 1.96 12.90 4.38
N ILE A 275 2.26 11.67 3.96
CA ILE A 275 2.64 10.58 4.88
C ILE A 275 3.87 11.00 5.68
N ASN A 276 4.90 11.56 5.04
CA ASN A 276 6.10 12.04 5.72
C ASN A 276 5.83 13.21 6.67
N ALA A 277 4.92 14.14 6.34
CA ALA A 277 4.54 15.24 7.21
C ALA A 277 3.73 14.77 8.44
N ILE A 278 2.83 13.80 8.26
CA ILE A 278 2.11 13.16 9.36
C ILE A 278 3.10 12.39 10.24
N THR A 279 4.01 11.62 9.62
CA THR A 279 5.08 10.88 10.30
C THR A 279 6.03 11.82 11.05
N SER A 280 6.36 12.98 10.49
CA SER A 280 7.24 13.94 11.16
C SER A 280 6.59 14.54 12.39
N LYS A 281 5.25 14.71 12.40
CA LYS A 281 4.50 15.11 13.59
C LYS A 281 4.44 14.03 14.66
N ILE A 282 4.72 12.76 14.32
CA ILE A 282 4.89 11.70 15.33
C ILE A 282 6.12 11.98 16.19
N HIS A 283 7.19 12.59 15.64
CA HIS A 283 8.38 12.97 16.42
C HIS A 283 8.04 13.83 17.64
N ASP A 284 7.08 14.75 17.50
CA ASP A 284 6.64 15.65 18.58
C ASP A 284 5.81 14.93 19.67
N ILE A 285 5.28 13.73 19.38
CA ILE A 285 4.33 12.98 20.22
C ILE A 285 5.02 11.83 20.99
N ILE A 286 6.25 11.47 20.59
CA ILE A 286 6.91 10.22 21.00
C ILE A 286 7.36 10.12 22.46
N PRO A 287 7.79 11.18 23.17
CA PRO A 287 8.21 11.05 24.56
C PRO A 287 7.12 10.39 25.43
N GLY A 288 7.36 9.16 25.88
CA GLY A 288 6.42 8.37 26.68
C GLY A 288 5.40 7.51 25.90
N ARG A 289 5.46 7.46 24.56
CA ARG A 289 4.51 6.72 23.70
C ARG A 289 5.16 5.71 22.75
N GLN A 290 6.43 5.36 22.96
CA GLN A 290 7.23 4.51 22.06
C GLN A 290 6.57 3.16 21.76
N TRP A 291 5.97 2.49 22.75
CA TRP A 291 5.25 1.23 22.53
C TRP A 291 4.07 1.35 21.58
N ALA A 292 3.31 2.43 21.71
CA ALA A 292 2.13 2.63 20.89
C ALA A 292 2.53 2.98 19.44
N VAL A 293 3.65 3.69 19.25
CA VAL A 293 4.26 3.90 17.93
C VAL A 293 4.80 2.58 17.35
N LEU A 294 5.45 1.75 18.16
CA LEU A 294 5.96 0.45 17.73
C LEU A 294 4.85 -0.52 17.33
N ILE A 295 3.72 -0.52 18.06
CA ILE A 295 2.52 -1.30 17.71
C ILE A 295 1.89 -0.77 16.41
N LEU A 296 1.77 0.54 16.26
CA LEU A 296 1.27 1.16 15.03
C LEU A 296 2.17 0.80 13.84
N ALA A 297 3.48 0.93 14.00
CA ALA A 297 4.48 0.57 13.00
C ALA A 297 4.40 -0.92 12.63
N GLY A 298 4.27 -1.80 13.63
CA GLY A 298 4.11 -3.23 13.42
C GLY A 298 2.86 -3.57 12.62
N LYS A 299 1.70 -3.02 13.00
CA LYS A 299 0.45 -3.22 12.24
C LYS A 299 0.55 -2.76 10.79
N ARG A 300 1.32 -1.70 10.54
CA ARG A 300 1.54 -1.11 9.22
C ARG A 300 2.71 -1.76 8.45
N LYS A 301 3.48 -2.65 9.10
CA LYS A 301 4.77 -3.13 8.59
C LYS A 301 5.73 -1.99 8.21
N ASP A 302 5.60 -0.83 8.88
CA ASP A 302 6.44 0.35 8.65
C ASP A 302 7.74 0.22 9.43
N LEU A 303 8.74 -0.30 8.74
CA LEU A 303 10.03 -0.56 9.34
C LEU A 303 10.72 0.71 9.86
N LYS A 304 10.66 1.80 9.11
CA LYS A 304 11.33 3.06 9.50
C LYS A 304 10.73 3.56 10.80
N LEU A 305 9.41 3.48 10.93
CA LEU A 305 8.72 3.87 12.15
C LEU A 305 9.00 2.90 13.31
N SER A 306 9.12 1.58 13.05
CA SER A 306 9.51 0.59 14.06
C SER A 306 10.93 0.85 14.58
N THR A 307 11.90 1.03 13.69
CA THR A 307 13.28 1.36 14.06
C THR A 307 13.33 2.65 14.85
N TYR A 308 12.65 3.70 14.37
CA TYR A 308 12.62 4.98 15.06
C TYR A 308 12.04 4.86 16.47
N ALA A 309 10.94 4.10 16.63
CA ALA A 309 10.34 3.85 17.94
C ALA A 309 11.31 3.14 18.89
N LEU A 310 12.13 2.22 18.37
CA LEU A 310 13.15 1.50 19.14
C LEU A 310 14.36 2.37 19.48
N GLU A 311 14.83 3.23 18.57
CA GLU A 311 15.94 4.17 18.82
C GLU A 311 15.65 5.13 19.98
N HIS A 312 14.37 5.47 20.17
CA HIS A 312 13.90 6.38 21.22
C HIS A 312 13.31 5.66 22.43
N MET A 313 13.38 4.32 22.43
CA MET A 313 12.98 3.50 23.56
C MET A 313 14.12 3.47 24.57
N ASP A 314 13.80 3.53 25.87
CA ASP A 314 14.78 3.27 26.92
C ASP A 314 14.34 2.08 27.79
N SER A 315 15.26 1.58 28.60
CA SER A 315 15.01 0.43 29.47
C SER A 315 13.84 0.67 30.45
N THR A 316 13.61 1.92 30.84
CA THR A 316 12.49 2.27 31.71
C THR A 316 11.15 2.23 30.98
N HIS A 317 11.08 2.70 29.73
CA HIS A 317 9.87 2.66 28.90
C HIS A 317 9.54 1.25 28.42
N PHE A 318 10.56 0.43 28.15
CA PHE A 318 10.37 -0.96 27.72
C PHE A 318 9.83 -1.84 28.85
N VAL A 319 10.42 -1.74 30.05
CA VAL A 319 10.13 -2.65 31.18
C VAL A 319 9.05 -2.11 32.12
N ARG A 320 8.90 -0.79 32.33
CA ARG A 320 7.93 -0.29 33.31
C ARG A 320 6.49 -0.57 32.88
N SER A 321 5.80 -1.35 33.73
CA SER A 321 4.36 -1.23 33.92
C SER A 321 4.06 0.21 34.35
N PHE A 322 3.36 0.98 33.52
CA PHE A 322 2.93 2.31 33.91
C PHE A 322 1.71 2.16 34.84
N LYS A 323 1.93 2.23 36.15
CA LYS A 323 0.86 2.34 37.16
C LYS A 323 0.44 3.79 37.45
N GLN A 324 0.79 4.76 36.60
CA GLN A 324 0.47 6.16 36.88
C GLN A 324 -1.01 6.46 36.58
N VAL A 325 -1.72 6.92 37.61
CA VAL A 325 -3.11 7.38 37.54
C VAL A 325 -3.14 8.70 36.76
N VAL A 326 -3.34 8.61 35.44
CA VAL A 326 -3.82 9.75 34.64
C VAL A 326 -5.25 9.43 34.24
N SER A 327 -6.16 10.33 34.59
CA SER A 327 -7.59 10.20 34.33
C SER A 327 -7.87 10.22 32.82
N GLY A 328 -8.46 9.14 32.31
CA GLY A 328 -9.20 9.09 31.05
C GLY A 328 -8.38 8.81 29.78
N GLU A 329 -8.62 7.64 29.20
CA GLU A 329 -8.51 7.28 27.77
C GLU A 329 -7.28 6.58 27.16
N ASP A 330 -6.08 6.55 27.76
CA ASP A 330 -4.96 5.77 27.19
C ASP A 330 -4.86 4.35 27.79
N MET A 331 -5.67 3.42 27.28
CA MET A 331 -5.76 2.01 27.73
C MET A 331 -4.44 1.23 27.58
N LEU A 332 -3.58 1.62 26.62
CA LEU A 332 -2.29 0.99 26.31
C LEU A 332 -1.21 1.18 27.39
N ILE A 333 -1.40 2.12 28.31
CA ILE A 333 -0.43 2.42 29.37
C ILE A 333 -0.52 1.37 30.50
N ARG A 334 -1.64 0.65 30.63
CA ARG A 334 -1.89 -0.25 31.77
C ARG A 334 -1.46 -1.70 31.58
N THR A 335 -1.05 -2.08 30.38
CA THR A 335 -0.65 -3.45 30.05
C THR A 335 0.79 -3.71 30.45
N ASP A 336 1.07 -4.95 30.86
CA ASP A 336 2.45 -5.36 31.12
C ASP A 336 3.25 -5.48 29.81
N MET A 337 4.55 -5.74 29.91
CA MET A 337 5.42 -5.87 28.72
C MET A 337 4.96 -7.00 27.79
N TRP A 338 4.42 -8.08 28.35
CA TRP A 338 4.01 -9.28 27.61
C TRP A 338 2.75 -9.01 26.81
N ASP A 339 1.76 -8.39 27.43
CA ASP A 339 0.55 -7.91 26.77
C ASP A 339 0.90 -6.99 25.57
N ARG A 340 1.90 -6.11 25.72
CA ARG A 340 2.33 -5.21 24.63
C ARG A 340 3.09 -5.95 23.54
N MET A 341 3.90 -6.95 23.89
CA MET A 341 4.55 -7.84 22.94
C MET A 341 3.50 -8.60 22.12
N GLU A 342 2.46 -9.15 22.75
CA GLU A 342 1.38 -9.86 22.04
C GLU A 342 0.63 -8.99 21.03
N MET A 343 0.61 -7.66 21.22
CA MET A 343 0.03 -6.71 20.28
C MET A 343 0.89 -6.45 19.03
N LEU A 344 2.17 -6.85 19.04
CA LEU A 344 3.05 -6.75 17.88
C LEU A 344 2.81 -7.93 16.90
N PRO A 345 3.05 -7.75 15.60
CA PRO A 345 3.18 -8.88 14.68
C PRO A 345 4.22 -9.88 15.18
N MET A 346 3.96 -11.18 14.99
CA MET A 346 4.84 -12.27 15.46
C MET A 346 6.30 -12.11 15.01
N THR A 347 6.54 -11.56 13.82
CA THR A 347 7.89 -11.26 13.31
C THR A 347 8.63 -10.25 14.18
N LEU A 348 7.96 -9.17 14.60
CA LEU A 348 8.54 -8.18 15.51
C LEU A 348 8.71 -8.71 16.93
N GLN A 349 7.77 -9.55 17.40
CA GLN A 349 7.88 -10.21 18.70
C GLN A 349 9.15 -11.05 18.80
N VAL A 350 9.36 -11.95 17.84
CA VAL A 350 10.52 -12.86 17.81
C VAL A 350 11.83 -12.07 17.68
N LEU A 351 11.83 -11.03 16.85
CA LEU A 351 13.03 -10.25 16.60
C LEU A 351 13.40 -9.37 17.80
N LEU A 352 12.42 -8.72 18.45
CA LEU A 352 12.65 -8.00 19.71
C LEU A 352 13.05 -8.95 20.83
N TRP A 353 12.45 -10.13 20.90
CA TRP A 353 12.84 -11.16 21.85
C TRP A 353 14.33 -11.51 21.72
N ARG A 354 14.81 -11.73 20.49
CA ARG A 354 16.23 -12.04 20.24
C ARG A 354 17.17 -10.89 20.50
N LEU A 355 16.73 -9.65 20.27
CA LEU A 355 17.58 -8.48 20.45
C LEU A 355 17.67 -8.05 21.92
N CYS A 356 16.61 -8.27 22.69
CA CYS A 356 16.53 -7.86 24.09
C CYS A 356 16.96 -8.96 25.07
N TRP A 357 16.94 -10.23 24.65
CA TRP A 357 17.39 -11.36 25.46
C TRP A 357 18.53 -12.09 24.76
N GLU A 358 19.70 -12.13 25.40
CA GLU A 358 20.81 -12.98 24.95
C GLU A 358 20.39 -14.46 24.98
N ASP A 359 20.93 -15.26 24.05
CA ASP A 359 20.65 -16.70 24.00
C ASP A 359 20.89 -17.31 25.39
N PRO A 360 19.92 -18.04 25.96
CA PRO A 360 20.17 -18.77 27.19
C PRO A 360 21.26 -19.79 26.88
N ILE A 361 22.47 -19.55 27.41
CA ILE A 361 23.50 -20.57 27.47
C ILE A 361 22.82 -21.78 28.12
N TYR A 362 22.71 -22.87 27.35
CA TYR A 362 21.98 -24.08 27.71
C TYR A 362 22.35 -24.53 29.13
N GLY A 363 21.49 -24.22 30.11
CA GLY A 363 21.79 -24.50 31.52
C GLY A 363 21.06 -23.62 32.55
N SER A 364 19.74 -23.78 32.68
CA SER A 364 18.96 -23.54 33.91
C SER A 364 18.78 -22.11 34.49
N GLY A 365 18.70 -21.06 33.68
CA GLY A 365 18.36 -19.70 34.17
C GLY A 365 17.22 -19.04 33.39
N VAL A 366 16.32 -18.35 34.11
CA VAL A 366 15.36 -17.40 33.51
C VAL A 366 16.15 -16.39 32.68
N PRO A 367 15.80 -16.13 31.40
CA PRO A 367 16.49 -15.15 30.57
C PRO A 367 16.56 -13.80 31.29
N GLN A 368 17.76 -13.39 31.72
CA GLN A 368 17.93 -12.05 32.28
C GLN A 368 18.01 -11.09 31.09
N MET A 369 17.02 -10.20 31.01
CA MET A 369 17.06 -9.08 30.07
C MET A 369 18.31 -8.25 30.42
N SER A 370 19.19 -8.02 29.44
CA SER A 370 20.37 -7.18 29.66
C SER A 370 19.88 -5.78 30.06
N THR A 371 20.01 -5.44 31.35
CA THR A 371 19.51 -4.18 31.91
C THR A 371 20.24 -2.95 31.36
N SER A 372 21.30 -3.17 30.56
CA SER A 372 22.08 -2.16 29.86
C SER A 372 21.86 -2.16 28.33
N ALA A 373 20.77 -2.76 27.84
CA ALA A 373 20.46 -2.79 26.41
C ALA A 373 20.61 -1.39 25.79
N ASN A 374 21.67 -1.21 24.99
CA ASN A 374 21.88 -0.02 24.19
C ASN A 374 20.81 -0.05 23.09
N TRP A 375 19.69 0.64 23.30
CA TRP A 375 18.56 0.62 22.37
C TRP A 375 18.92 1.15 20.98
N ALA A 376 19.92 2.01 20.86
CA ALA A 376 20.48 2.38 19.55
C ALA A 376 21.18 1.19 18.87
N LYS A 377 21.86 0.32 19.65
CA LYS A 377 22.39 -0.95 19.14
C LYS A 377 21.25 -1.91 18.79
N VAL A 378 20.22 -2.04 19.64
CA VAL A 378 19.03 -2.86 19.35
C VAL A 378 18.37 -2.39 18.04
N ALA A 379 18.22 -1.08 17.83
CA ALA A 379 17.66 -0.53 16.60
C ALA A 379 18.58 -0.70 15.38
N ALA A 380 19.90 -0.58 15.56
CA ALA A 380 20.88 -0.84 14.51
C ALA A 380 20.88 -2.33 14.11
N ASP A 381 20.87 -3.23 15.10
CA ASP A 381 20.79 -4.67 14.90
C ASP A 381 19.40 -5.07 14.36
N PHE A 382 18.33 -4.38 14.76
CA PHE A 382 17.00 -4.50 14.19
C PHE A 382 17.03 -4.18 12.70
N ASN A 383 17.62 -3.05 12.30
CA ASN A 383 17.80 -2.71 10.89
C ASN A 383 18.72 -3.67 10.13
N ALA A 384 19.72 -4.25 10.78
CA ALA A 384 20.72 -5.13 10.16
C ALA A 384 20.28 -6.59 10.06
N ARG A 385 19.39 -7.04 10.95
CA ARG A 385 18.92 -8.44 11.06
C ARG A 385 17.49 -8.63 10.57
N LEU A 386 16.95 -7.67 9.84
CA LEU A 386 15.68 -7.90 9.15
C LEU A 386 15.82 -9.13 8.27
N PRO A 387 14.76 -9.93 8.16
CA PRO A 387 14.77 -11.04 7.23
C PRO A 387 15.10 -10.48 5.86
N ASP A 388 16.27 -10.86 5.33
CA ASP A 388 16.62 -10.62 3.94
C ASP A 388 15.49 -11.27 3.14
N GLU A 389 14.61 -10.46 2.55
CA GLU A 389 13.60 -10.99 1.65
C GLU A 389 14.36 -11.62 0.47
N ARG A 390 14.23 -12.93 0.33
CA ARG A 390 14.84 -13.68 -0.77
C ARG A 390 13.82 -13.88 -1.86
N VAL A 391 14.32 -13.81 -3.08
CA VAL A 391 13.55 -13.94 -4.30
C VAL A 391 13.67 -15.39 -4.75
N LEU A 392 12.58 -16.15 -4.64
CA LEU A 392 12.46 -17.45 -5.30
C LEU A 392 11.79 -17.22 -6.66
N CYS A 393 12.25 -17.89 -7.71
CA CYS A 393 11.70 -17.75 -9.04
C CYS A 393 11.22 -19.12 -9.52
N ALA A 394 9.95 -19.24 -9.91
CA ALA A 394 9.40 -20.45 -10.51
C ALA A 394 9.94 -20.66 -11.93
N SER A 395 9.73 -21.85 -12.49
CA SER A 395 10.19 -22.21 -13.83
C SER A 395 9.52 -21.38 -14.95
N ASP A 396 8.34 -20.82 -14.68
CA ASP A 396 7.63 -19.90 -15.56
C ASP A 396 8.07 -18.42 -15.41
N GLY A 397 9.07 -18.15 -14.56
CA GLY A 397 9.57 -16.80 -14.28
C GLY A 397 8.81 -16.05 -13.19
N THR A 398 7.75 -16.62 -12.62
CA THR A 398 7.01 -15.99 -11.51
C THR A 398 7.89 -15.85 -10.29
N VAL A 399 7.89 -14.67 -9.69
CA VAL A 399 8.74 -14.32 -8.56
C VAL A 399 7.96 -14.36 -7.25
N PHE A 400 8.52 -15.05 -6.25
CA PHE A 400 8.00 -15.17 -4.89
C PHE A 400 8.97 -14.52 -3.92
N MET A 401 8.48 -13.57 -3.13
CA MET A 401 9.23 -12.99 -2.02
C MET A 401 8.94 -13.79 -0.75
N THR A 402 9.99 -14.28 -0.10
CA THR A 402 9.86 -15.07 1.12
C THR A 402 10.90 -14.65 2.16
N ASP A 403 10.51 -14.86 3.42
CA ASP A 403 11.36 -14.67 4.57
C ASP A 403 12.48 -15.73 4.56
N SER A 404 13.72 -15.29 4.33
CA SER A 404 14.90 -16.16 4.33
C SER A 404 15.06 -16.92 5.65
N TRP A 405 14.67 -16.33 6.78
CA TRP A 405 14.74 -16.99 8.07
C TRP A 405 13.89 -18.25 8.12
N ARG A 406 12.65 -18.16 7.60
CA ARG A 406 11.73 -19.31 7.58
C ARG A 406 12.26 -20.42 6.68
N LEU A 407 12.84 -20.06 5.54
CA LEU A 407 13.49 -21.02 4.66
C LEU A 407 14.65 -21.73 5.36
N VAL A 408 15.57 -21.01 6.01
CA VAL A 408 16.71 -21.57 6.77
C VAL A 408 16.23 -22.51 7.87
N GLN A 409 15.22 -22.07 8.65
CA GLN A 409 14.71 -22.85 9.75
C GLN A 409 14.01 -24.13 9.27
N GLY A 410 13.35 -24.07 8.11
CA GLY A 410 12.60 -25.19 7.56
C GLY A 410 13.40 -26.07 6.61
N SER A 411 14.66 -25.76 6.27
CA SER A 411 15.44 -26.47 5.26
C SER A 411 16.95 -26.23 5.42
N THR A 412 17.70 -27.33 5.56
CA THR A 412 19.17 -27.27 5.61
C THR A 412 19.77 -26.92 4.25
N GLY A 413 19.10 -27.26 3.15
CA GLY A 413 19.49 -26.87 1.81
C GLY A 413 19.52 -25.34 1.65
N PHE A 414 18.47 -24.64 2.10
CA PHE A 414 18.46 -23.18 2.09
C PHE A 414 19.45 -22.58 3.09
N ALA A 415 19.62 -23.18 4.28
CA ALA A 415 20.65 -22.77 5.24
C ALA A 415 22.04 -22.77 4.59
N ASN A 416 22.42 -23.87 3.94
CA ASN A 416 23.70 -24.01 3.24
C ASN A 416 23.83 -23.02 2.07
N MET A 417 22.77 -22.82 1.28
CA MET A 417 22.76 -21.86 0.16
C MET A 417 22.97 -20.41 0.63
N PHE A 418 22.45 -20.05 1.80
CA PHE A 418 22.59 -18.70 2.35
C PHE A 418 23.89 -18.51 3.15
N GLU A 419 24.40 -19.55 3.81
CA GLU A 419 25.68 -19.50 4.52
C GLU A 419 26.88 -19.40 3.56
N MET A 420 26.84 -20.05 2.40
CA MET A 420 27.87 -19.89 1.36
C MET A 420 27.99 -18.44 0.83
N ALA A 421 27.00 -17.58 1.09
CA ALA A 421 27.04 -16.18 0.70
C ALA A 421 27.81 -15.27 1.68
N GLN A 422 28.30 -15.80 2.81
CA GLN A 422 29.19 -15.06 3.71
C GLN A 422 30.67 -15.26 3.31
N PRO A 423 31.34 -14.25 2.73
CA PRO A 423 32.80 -14.26 2.70
C PRO A 423 33.29 -14.08 4.14
N LEU A 424 33.97 -15.11 4.64
CA LEU A 424 34.79 -15.05 5.83
C LEU A 424 35.74 -13.85 5.71
N PHE A 425 35.48 -12.80 6.51
CA PHE A 425 36.36 -11.67 6.78
C PHE A 425 36.78 -10.78 5.59
N ALA A 426 35.98 -9.75 5.29
CA ALA A 426 36.50 -8.46 4.79
C ALA A 426 35.49 -7.31 4.99
N ASP A 427 35.92 -6.25 5.67
CA ASP A 427 35.23 -5.00 6.06
C ASP A 427 34.64 -4.11 4.93
N LYS A 428 34.19 -4.66 3.82
CA LYS A 428 33.57 -3.85 2.76
C LYS A 428 32.07 -3.81 2.94
N LYS A 429 31.56 -2.61 3.27
CA LYS A 429 30.14 -2.22 3.14
C LYS A 429 29.62 -2.70 1.78
N ARG A 430 28.95 -3.86 1.74
CA ARG A 430 28.22 -4.30 0.56
C ARG A 430 27.15 -3.25 0.28
N SER A 431 27.15 -2.71 -0.94
CA SER A 431 26.07 -1.84 -1.37
C SER A 431 24.79 -2.67 -1.35
N ARG A 432 23.74 -2.16 -0.68
CA ARG A 432 22.43 -2.82 -0.54
C ARG A 432 21.71 -3.08 -1.88
N ASN A 433 22.34 -2.70 -3.00
CA ASN A 433 21.81 -2.79 -4.36
C ASN A 433 22.24 -4.05 -5.13
N GLU A 434 23.10 -4.91 -4.58
CA GLU A 434 23.28 -6.26 -5.13
C GLU A 434 22.12 -7.14 -4.64
N LEU A 435 20.93 -6.90 -5.24
CA LEU A 435 19.77 -7.78 -5.10
C LEU A 435 20.23 -9.22 -5.34
N SER A 436 20.08 -10.07 -4.33
CA SER A 436 20.49 -11.47 -4.38
C SER A 436 19.89 -12.13 -5.61
N VAL A 437 20.74 -12.74 -6.44
CA VAL A 437 20.34 -13.52 -7.62
C VAL A 437 19.17 -14.44 -7.23
N PRO A 438 18.02 -14.36 -7.92
CA PRO A 438 16.86 -15.18 -7.59
C PRO A 438 17.21 -16.67 -7.59
N ILE A 439 16.73 -17.41 -6.57
CA ILE A 439 16.88 -18.86 -6.56
C ILE A 439 15.81 -19.43 -7.49
N VAL A 440 16.23 -19.93 -8.64
CA VAL A 440 15.34 -20.56 -9.61
C VAL A 440 14.96 -21.95 -9.13
N LEU A 441 13.67 -22.15 -8.91
CA LEU A 441 13.04 -23.42 -8.60
C LEU A 441 12.51 -24.03 -9.89
N ASP A 442 12.90 -25.28 -10.14
CA ASP A 442 12.43 -26.06 -11.31
C ASP A 442 11.02 -26.62 -11.03
N ALA A 443 10.07 -25.71 -10.81
CA ALA A 443 8.70 -25.99 -10.41
C ALA A 443 7.78 -24.86 -10.90
N PRO A 444 6.53 -25.18 -11.32
CA PRO A 444 5.56 -24.17 -11.74
C PRO A 444 5.15 -23.26 -10.57
N ALA A 445 4.68 -22.06 -10.88
CA ALA A 445 4.36 -21.04 -9.88
C ALA A 445 3.36 -21.51 -8.81
N ASP A 446 2.35 -22.28 -9.19
CA ASP A 446 1.35 -22.79 -8.25
C ASP A 446 1.98 -23.72 -7.20
N LEU A 447 2.87 -24.62 -7.63
CA LEU A 447 3.63 -25.51 -6.75
C LEU A 447 4.60 -24.74 -5.84
N VAL A 448 5.31 -23.75 -6.39
CA VAL A 448 6.23 -22.90 -5.62
C VAL A 448 5.48 -22.10 -4.55
N ASN A 449 4.31 -21.55 -4.88
CA ASN A 449 3.48 -20.83 -3.92
C ASN A 449 3.11 -21.71 -2.72
N ILE A 450 2.69 -22.96 -2.98
CA ILE A 450 2.38 -23.94 -1.95
C ILE A 450 3.61 -24.23 -1.09
N PHE A 451 4.73 -24.51 -1.74
CA PHE A 451 6.00 -24.78 -1.07
C PHE A 451 6.40 -23.65 -0.12
N VAL A 452 6.34 -22.39 -0.57
CA VAL A 452 6.61 -21.21 0.26
C VAL A 452 5.62 -21.10 1.41
N ASN A 453 4.33 -21.32 1.16
CA ASN A 453 3.29 -21.25 2.20
C ASN A 453 3.50 -22.29 3.30
N MET A 454 4.04 -23.47 2.98
CA MET A 454 4.35 -24.48 4.00
C MET A 454 5.41 -24.02 5.02
N PHE A 455 6.36 -23.17 4.63
CA PHE A 455 7.30 -22.54 5.57
C PHE A 455 6.62 -21.49 6.46
N ASN A 456 5.50 -20.93 6.00
CA ASN A 456 4.84 -19.82 6.66
C ASN A 456 3.85 -20.21 7.76
N VAL A 457 3.47 -21.49 7.85
CA VAL A 457 2.48 -22.00 8.80
C VAL A 457 3.14 -22.88 9.86
N SER A 458 2.67 -22.79 11.11
CA SER A 458 3.15 -23.61 12.24
C SER A 458 2.79 -25.09 12.10
N LEU A 459 1.66 -25.37 11.46
CA LEU A 459 1.15 -26.69 11.09
C LEU A 459 0.67 -26.60 9.64
N PRO A 460 1.53 -26.88 8.66
CA PRO A 460 1.15 -26.75 7.26
C PRO A 460 0.12 -27.83 6.91
N ASP A 461 -1.13 -27.42 6.71
CA ASP A 461 -2.09 -28.23 5.98
C ASP A 461 -1.74 -28.14 4.50
N ALA A 462 -1.50 -29.28 3.86
CA ALA A 462 -1.34 -29.35 2.42
C ALA A 462 -2.74 -29.18 1.79
N PRO A 463 -2.94 -28.19 0.90
CA PRO A 463 -4.22 -28.06 0.20
C PRO A 463 -4.64 -29.35 -0.51
N ALA A 464 -5.94 -29.51 -0.80
CA ALA A 464 -6.42 -30.64 -1.59
C ALA A 464 -5.76 -30.61 -2.98
N PHE A 465 -4.99 -31.65 -3.30
CA PHE A 465 -4.12 -31.68 -4.48
C PHE A 465 -4.35 -32.92 -5.33
N THR A 466 -4.02 -32.78 -6.61
CA THR A 466 -3.79 -33.94 -7.47
C THR A 466 -2.54 -34.70 -6.99
N LEU A 467 -2.50 -36.01 -7.23
CA LEU A 467 -1.38 -36.85 -6.83
C LEU A 467 -0.05 -36.36 -7.41
N GLN A 468 -0.06 -35.90 -8.66
CA GLN A 468 1.15 -35.39 -9.34
C GLN A 468 1.72 -34.15 -8.64
N LYS A 469 0.86 -33.24 -8.15
CA LYS A 469 1.31 -32.07 -7.39
C LYS A 469 1.92 -32.46 -6.05
N VAL A 470 1.36 -33.45 -5.35
CA VAL A 470 1.93 -33.94 -4.08
C VAL A 470 3.29 -34.62 -4.31
N ILE A 471 3.42 -35.40 -5.39
CA ILE A 471 4.69 -36.00 -5.79
C ILE A 471 5.75 -34.92 -6.05
N ALA A 472 5.43 -33.93 -6.90
CA ALA A 472 6.35 -32.85 -7.23
C ALA A 472 6.73 -32.01 -5.99
N LEU A 473 5.77 -31.78 -5.08
CA LEU A 473 6.03 -31.08 -3.82
C LEU A 473 6.98 -31.87 -2.91
N TRP A 474 6.81 -33.19 -2.83
CA TRP A 474 7.72 -34.06 -2.07
C TRP A 474 9.14 -33.98 -2.65
N GLU A 475 9.29 -34.15 -3.97
CA GLU A 475 10.58 -34.07 -4.65
C GLU A 475 11.26 -32.71 -4.40
N LEU A 476 10.48 -31.62 -4.40
CA LEU A 476 10.97 -30.29 -4.06
C LEU A 476 11.43 -30.22 -2.59
N CYS A 477 10.64 -30.76 -1.66
CA CYS A 477 11.03 -30.80 -0.25
C CYS A 477 12.35 -31.55 -0.01
N GLU A 478 12.58 -32.67 -0.69
CA GLU A 478 13.84 -33.41 -0.58
C GLU A 478 15.00 -32.70 -1.25
N LYS A 479 14.78 -32.12 -2.44
CA LYS A 479 15.80 -31.37 -3.18
C LYS A 479 16.39 -30.24 -2.34
N PHE A 480 15.56 -29.60 -1.51
CA PHE A 480 15.97 -28.54 -0.60
C PHE A 480 16.20 -29.04 0.83
N GLU A 481 16.26 -30.34 1.09
CA GLU A 481 16.51 -30.91 2.42
C GLU A 481 15.60 -30.29 3.50
N CYS A 482 14.29 -30.26 3.22
CA CYS A 482 13.32 -29.69 4.13
C CYS A 482 13.25 -30.47 5.45
N SER A 483 12.91 -29.75 6.51
CA SER A 483 12.71 -30.30 7.84
C SER A 483 11.66 -31.42 7.83
N ARG A 484 11.83 -32.39 8.73
CA ARG A 484 10.94 -33.55 8.87
C ARG A 484 9.47 -33.15 9.01
N ARG A 485 9.18 -32.01 9.67
CA ARG A 485 7.83 -31.44 9.80
C ARG A 485 7.16 -31.21 8.44
N LEU A 486 7.89 -30.63 7.49
CA LEU A 486 7.35 -30.34 6.14
C LEU A 486 7.17 -31.63 5.36
N ILE A 487 8.15 -32.53 5.43
CA ILE A 487 8.09 -33.85 4.77
C ILE A 487 6.90 -34.66 5.31
N ASP A 488 6.70 -34.71 6.62
CA ASP A 488 5.60 -35.45 7.24
C ASP A 488 4.22 -34.88 6.82
N ALA A 489 4.09 -33.56 6.64
CA ALA A 489 2.87 -32.94 6.12
C ALA A 489 2.57 -33.40 4.67
N VAL A 490 3.57 -33.40 3.79
CA VAL A 490 3.42 -33.91 2.41
C VAL A 490 3.11 -35.41 2.40
N ARG A 491 3.74 -36.18 3.28
CA ARG A 491 3.48 -37.62 3.44
C ARG A 491 2.04 -37.90 3.87
N ASN A 492 1.52 -37.15 4.84
CA ASN A 492 0.14 -37.30 5.28
C ASN A 492 -0.83 -37.02 4.12
N GLN A 493 -0.57 -35.97 3.33
CA GLN A 493 -1.38 -35.70 2.14
C GLN A 493 -1.31 -36.82 1.11
N MET A 494 -0.13 -37.40 0.91
CA MET A 494 0.04 -38.55 0.02
C MET A 494 -0.84 -39.73 0.47
N LYS A 495 -0.91 -40.01 1.77
CA LYS A 495 -1.73 -41.10 2.32
C LYS A 495 -3.21 -40.91 2.03
N GLU A 496 -3.69 -39.68 2.17
CA GLU A 496 -5.09 -39.34 1.89
C GLU A 496 -5.48 -39.51 0.42
N LEU A 497 -4.50 -39.44 -0.49
CA LEU A 497 -4.69 -39.61 -1.93
C LEU A 497 -4.47 -41.05 -2.43
N ILE A 498 -4.11 -41.99 -1.55
CA ILE A 498 -3.92 -43.41 -1.92
C ILE A 498 -5.22 -44.06 -2.43
N PRO A 499 -6.38 -43.90 -1.77
CA PRO A 499 -7.60 -44.59 -2.19
C PRO A 499 -7.97 -44.27 -3.65
N GLY A 500 -8.10 -45.31 -4.47
CA GLY A 500 -8.40 -45.18 -5.91
C GLY A 500 -7.19 -44.87 -6.80
N ARG A 501 -5.99 -44.69 -6.22
CA ARG A 501 -4.73 -44.43 -6.94
C ARG A 501 -3.61 -45.40 -6.51
N GLU A 502 -3.96 -46.55 -5.97
CA GLU A 502 -3.04 -47.46 -5.29
C GLU A 502 -1.89 -47.89 -6.21
N TRP A 503 -2.17 -48.35 -7.44
CA TRP A 503 -1.12 -48.77 -8.36
C TRP A 503 -0.15 -47.65 -8.76
N THR A 504 -0.66 -46.45 -9.01
CA THR A 504 0.17 -45.28 -9.35
C THR A 504 1.14 -44.97 -8.21
N VAL A 505 0.63 -44.95 -6.98
CA VAL A 505 1.44 -44.70 -5.78
C VAL A 505 2.41 -45.86 -5.51
N LEU A 506 2.00 -47.12 -5.71
CA LEU A 506 2.88 -48.29 -5.53
C LEU A 506 4.07 -48.26 -6.50
N ILE A 507 3.81 -47.93 -7.76
CA ILE A 507 4.86 -47.81 -8.79
C ILE A 507 5.81 -46.66 -8.44
N TYR A 508 5.27 -45.51 -8.04
CA TYR A 508 6.07 -44.38 -7.58
C TYR A 508 6.93 -44.74 -6.36
N ALA A 509 6.34 -45.38 -5.35
CA ALA A 509 7.04 -45.86 -4.15
C ALA A 509 8.15 -46.85 -4.52
N GLY A 510 7.89 -47.77 -5.45
CA GLY A 510 8.87 -48.73 -5.95
C GLY A 510 10.05 -48.07 -6.66
N LYS A 511 9.79 -47.11 -7.56
CA LYS A 511 10.84 -46.33 -8.23
C LYS A 511 11.76 -45.62 -7.22
N ARG A 512 11.19 -45.13 -6.12
CA ARG A 512 11.91 -44.44 -5.05
C ARG A 512 12.46 -45.37 -3.95
N LYS A 513 12.11 -46.66 -3.98
CA LYS A 513 12.42 -47.65 -2.93
C LYS A 513 11.88 -47.24 -1.54
N GLU A 514 10.74 -46.56 -1.51
CA GLU A 514 10.07 -46.10 -0.28
C GLU A 514 9.16 -47.20 0.28
N VAL A 515 9.74 -48.12 1.07
CA VAL A 515 9.04 -49.31 1.58
C VAL A 515 7.77 -48.95 2.38
N TRP A 516 7.84 -47.95 3.25
CA TRP A 516 6.70 -47.54 4.08
C TRP A 516 5.52 -47.07 3.22
N LEU A 517 5.78 -46.37 2.11
CA LEU A 517 4.73 -45.89 1.21
C LEU A 517 4.13 -47.07 0.43
N GLY A 518 4.97 -48.01 0.00
CA GLY A 518 4.49 -49.26 -0.61
C GLY A 518 3.59 -50.06 0.34
N ALA A 519 4.00 -50.21 1.60
CA ALA A 519 3.19 -50.86 2.63
C ALA A 519 1.85 -50.13 2.85
N GLU A 520 1.86 -48.80 2.97
CA GLU A 520 0.64 -48.01 3.18
C GLU A 520 -0.34 -48.13 2.01
N VAL A 521 0.18 -48.20 0.77
CA VAL A 521 -0.64 -48.47 -0.41
C VAL A 521 -1.29 -49.85 -0.34
N LEU A 522 -0.54 -50.88 0.03
CA LEU A 522 -1.05 -52.25 0.14
C LEU A 522 -2.15 -52.36 1.19
N LYS A 523 -2.09 -51.60 2.30
CA LYS A 523 -3.17 -51.54 3.31
C LYS A 523 -4.50 -51.03 2.76
N ASN A 524 -4.46 -50.20 1.72
CA ASN A 524 -5.65 -49.63 1.07
C ASN A 524 -6.10 -50.44 -0.15
N MET A 525 -5.35 -51.49 -0.51
CA MET A 525 -5.60 -52.32 -1.67
C MET A 525 -6.49 -53.50 -1.31
N ASN A 526 -7.15 -54.08 -2.30
CA ASN A 526 -7.88 -55.33 -2.17
C ASN A 526 -7.64 -56.21 -3.41
N ALA A 527 -8.13 -57.45 -3.39
CA ALA A 527 -7.91 -58.41 -4.45
C ALA A 527 -8.39 -57.90 -5.82
N ASP A 528 -9.56 -57.26 -5.83
CA ASP A 528 -10.18 -56.71 -7.03
C ASP A 528 -9.40 -55.50 -7.57
N ARG A 529 -8.94 -54.58 -6.72
CA ARG A 529 -8.11 -53.45 -7.15
C ARG A 529 -6.71 -53.89 -7.60
N PHE A 530 -6.18 -54.96 -7.02
CA PHE A 530 -4.88 -55.49 -7.40
C PHE A 530 -4.92 -56.19 -8.76
N ILE A 531 -5.82 -57.17 -8.94
CA ILE A 531 -5.89 -57.99 -10.15
C ILE A 531 -6.78 -57.35 -11.23
N GLY A 532 -7.82 -56.64 -10.82
CA GLY A 532 -8.93 -56.21 -11.66
C GLY A 532 -8.51 -55.40 -12.88
N ASP A 533 -9.28 -55.59 -13.94
CA ASP A 533 -9.10 -54.92 -15.20
C ASP A 533 -9.73 -53.53 -15.10
N PHE A 534 -8.90 -52.47 -15.18
CA PHE A 534 -9.36 -51.08 -15.13
C PHE A 534 -10.24 -50.67 -16.32
N SER A 535 -10.42 -51.59 -17.29
CA SER A 535 -11.13 -51.40 -18.54
C SER A 535 -12.65 -51.23 -18.38
N GLN A 536 -13.26 -51.60 -17.23
CA GLN A 536 -14.74 -51.64 -17.11
C GLN A 536 -15.37 -50.87 -15.95
N SER A 537 -14.66 -50.41 -14.91
CA SER A 537 -15.34 -50.09 -13.63
C SER A 537 -15.47 -48.64 -13.19
N HIS A 538 -14.92 -47.62 -13.86
CA HIS A 538 -15.12 -46.24 -13.38
C HIS A 538 -15.42 -45.26 -14.52
N LEU A 539 -16.73 -45.03 -14.74
CA LEU A 539 -17.23 -43.72 -15.17
C LEU A 539 -16.54 -42.68 -14.30
N ALA A 540 -15.87 -41.70 -14.91
CA ALA A 540 -15.05 -40.67 -14.27
C ALA A 540 -15.49 -40.37 -12.83
N GLU A 541 -14.89 -41.04 -11.85
CA GLU A 541 -15.10 -40.67 -10.46
C GLU A 541 -14.46 -39.31 -10.30
N GLU A 542 -15.29 -38.32 -10.01
CA GLU A 542 -14.83 -37.01 -9.57
C GLU A 542 -14.19 -37.20 -8.20
N ASP A 543 -13.02 -36.61 -8.01
CA ASP A 543 -12.37 -36.56 -6.72
C ASP A 543 -13.36 -35.92 -5.73
N PRO A 544 -13.79 -36.62 -4.67
CA PRO A 544 -14.86 -36.14 -3.80
C PRO A 544 -14.50 -34.83 -3.07
N ARG A 545 -13.23 -34.42 -3.08
CA ARG A 545 -12.76 -33.16 -2.49
C ARG A 545 -12.74 -32.01 -3.49
N THR A 546 -12.28 -32.27 -4.72
CA THR A 546 -12.09 -31.20 -5.71
C THR A 546 -13.22 -31.11 -6.74
N GLY A 547 -14.01 -32.18 -6.90
CA GLY A 547 -14.98 -32.32 -7.99
C GLY A 547 -14.33 -32.50 -9.36
N GLU A 548 -13.00 -32.57 -9.44
CA GLU A 548 -12.29 -32.76 -10.70
C GLU A 548 -12.24 -34.25 -11.06
N PRO A 549 -12.30 -34.62 -12.35
CA PRO A 549 -12.11 -36.01 -12.76
C PRO A 549 -10.77 -36.52 -12.21
N ILE A 550 -10.77 -37.69 -11.56
CA ILE A 550 -9.52 -38.31 -11.13
C ILE A 550 -8.68 -38.57 -12.38
N GLU A 551 -7.60 -37.80 -12.55
CA GLU A 551 -6.57 -38.05 -13.55
C GLU A 551 -5.86 -39.37 -13.22
N VAL A 552 -6.42 -40.47 -13.68
CA VAL A 552 -5.71 -41.74 -13.74
C VAL A 552 -4.74 -41.64 -14.90
N ASP A 553 -3.46 -41.81 -14.58
CA ASP A 553 -2.36 -41.82 -15.53
C ASP A 553 -2.75 -42.66 -16.76
N PHE A 554 -2.71 -42.03 -17.94
CA PHE A 554 -3.28 -42.60 -19.17
C PHE A 554 -2.63 -43.94 -19.51
N ASP A 555 -1.36 -44.10 -19.11
CA ASP A 555 -0.59 -45.32 -19.28
C ASP A 555 -1.09 -46.49 -18.44
N LEU A 556 -1.79 -46.26 -17.32
CA LEU A 556 -2.28 -47.33 -16.44
C LEU A 556 -3.67 -47.85 -16.80
N LYS A 557 -4.53 -47.02 -17.41
CA LYS A 557 -5.94 -47.37 -17.68
C LYS A 557 -6.12 -48.63 -18.54
N ASN A 558 -5.17 -48.91 -19.43
CA ASN A 558 -5.22 -50.06 -20.35
C ASN A 558 -4.25 -51.18 -19.98
N THR A 559 -3.69 -51.15 -18.76
CA THR A 559 -2.70 -52.14 -18.33
C THR A 559 -3.31 -53.21 -17.45
N ASP A 560 -3.13 -54.47 -17.85
CA ASP A 560 -3.43 -55.60 -16.99
C ASP A 560 -2.51 -55.57 -15.75
N TYR A 561 -2.88 -56.32 -14.70
CA TYR A 561 -2.08 -56.35 -13.47
C TYR A 561 -0.64 -56.86 -13.71
N ARG A 562 -0.40 -57.68 -14.74
CA ARG A 562 0.94 -58.21 -15.04
C ARG A 562 1.83 -57.13 -15.62
N GLN A 563 1.28 -56.26 -16.46
CA GLN A 563 1.96 -55.09 -16.99
C GLN A 563 2.29 -54.12 -15.85
N ARG A 564 1.35 -53.85 -14.94
CA ARG A 564 1.60 -53.05 -13.73
C ARG A 564 2.70 -53.64 -12.84
N MET A 565 2.68 -54.95 -12.60
CA MET A 565 3.74 -55.67 -11.88
C MET A 565 5.11 -55.57 -12.57
N ARG A 566 5.18 -55.44 -13.90
CA ARG A 566 6.44 -55.22 -14.63
C ARG A 566 6.98 -53.81 -14.48
N MET A 567 6.15 -52.84 -14.09
CA MET A 567 6.59 -51.46 -13.80
C MET A 567 7.24 -51.33 -12.43
N LEU A 568 7.05 -52.31 -11.54
CA LEU A 568 7.70 -52.35 -10.23
C LEU A 568 9.16 -52.83 -10.34
N PRO A 569 10.03 -52.41 -9.40
CA PRO A 569 11.36 -52.99 -9.26
C PRO A 569 11.30 -54.51 -9.15
N LEU A 570 12.30 -55.19 -9.70
CA LEU A 570 12.38 -56.66 -9.70
C LEU A 570 12.24 -57.25 -8.29
N THR A 571 12.84 -56.60 -7.30
CA THR A 571 12.78 -57.02 -5.88
C THR A 571 11.37 -56.95 -5.32
N TRP A 572 10.67 -55.84 -5.54
CA TRP A 572 9.27 -55.66 -5.09
C TRP A 572 8.33 -56.60 -5.81
N ARG A 573 8.55 -56.83 -7.11
CA ARG A 573 7.75 -57.77 -7.90
C ARG A 573 7.87 -59.19 -7.38
N ALA A 574 9.10 -59.67 -7.13
CA ALA A 574 9.35 -60.99 -6.57
C ALA A 574 8.70 -61.13 -5.18
N LEU A 575 8.92 -60.14 -4.31
CA LEU A 575 8.36 -60.11 -2.97
C LEU A 575 6.83 -60.13 -2.97
N LEU A 576 6.19 -59.32 -3.82
CA LEU A 576 4.72 -59.30 -3.93
C LEU A 576 4.18 -60.61 -4.52
N TYR A 577 4.90 -61.28 -5.43
CA TYR A 577 4.49 -62.62 -5.87
C TYR A 577 4.53 -63.63 -4.71
N ASP A 578 5.59 -63.62 -3.91
CA ASP A 578 5.76 -64.53 -2.79
C ASP A 578 4.75 -64.27 -1.67
N ILE A 579 4.48 -63.00 -1.34
CA ILE A 579 3.55 -62.62 -0.27
C ILE A 579 2.10 -62.85 -0.71
N CYS A 580 1.72 -62.41 -1.91
CA CYS A 580 0.33 -62.46 -2.34
C CYS A 580 -0.12 -63.87 -2.75
N TRP A 581 0.81 -64.77 -3.09
CA TRP A 581 0.54 -66.16 -3.48
C TRP A 581 1.44 -67.17 -2.75
N PRO A 582 1.27 -67.31 -1.42
CA PRO A 582 2.17 -68.12 -0.58
C PRO A 582 2.07 -69.63 -0.81
N GLU A 583 0.95 -70.12 -1.38
CA GLU A 583 0.74 -71.56 -1.62
C GLU A 583 0.10 -71.82 -2.99
N ALA A 584 0.73 -72.68 -3.78
CA ALA A 584 0.09 -73.30 -4.94
C ALA A 584 -0.93 -74.33 -4.45
N SER A 585 -2.15 -73.88 -4.15
CA SER A 585 -3.24 -74.80 -3.84
C SER A 585 -3.51 -75.67 -5.08
N SER A 586 -3.21 -76.97 -5.00
CA SER A 586 -3.52 -77.90 -6.08
C SER A 586 -5.02 -78.22 -6.05
N GLN A 587 -5.85 -77.35 -6.60
CA GLN A 587 -7.26 -77.67 -6.83
C GLN A 587 -7.38 -78.58 -8.05
N TYR A 588 -7.90 -79.79 -7.83
CA TYR A 588 -8.16 -80.76 -8.90
C TYR A 588 -9.42 -80.33 -9.66
N ASN A 589 -9.25 -79.83 -10.88
CA ASN A 589 -10.38 -79.45 -11.71
C ASN A 589 -11.02 -80.71 -12.33
N ARG A 590 -12.09 -81.21 -11.70
CA ARG A 590 -12.81 -82.44 -12.10
C ARG A 590 -13.34 -82.42 -13.54
N GLU A 591 -13.64 -81.25 -14.10
CA GLU A 591 -14.22 -81.16 -15.45
C GLU A 591 -13.18 -81.28 -16.57
N LYS A 592 -11.91 -81.02 -16.29
CA LYS A 592 -10.83 -81.04 -17.30
C LYS A 592 -9.77 -82.11 -17.08
N ASP A 593 -9.93 -82.92 -16.03
CA ASP A 593 -8.99 -83.97 -15.61
C ASP A 593 -7.52 -83.52 -15.65
N ARG A 594 -7.28 -82.26 -15.25
CA ARG A 594 -5.97 -81.62 -15.19
C ARG A 594 -5.84 -80.87 -13.87
N LYS A 595 -4.71 -81.06 -13.18
CA LYS A 595 -4.29 -80.19 -12.08
C LYS A 595 -3.96 -78.82 -12.67
N VAL A 596 -4.88 -77.87 -12.50
CA VAL A 596 -4.58 -76.46 -12.74
C VAL A 596 -4.14 -75.91 -11.40
N ALA A 597 -2.89 -75.46 -11.29
CA ALA A 597 -2.44 -74.72 -10.13
C ALA A 597 -3.16 -73.37 -10.14
N CYS A 598 -4.25 -73.26 -9.40
CA CYS A 598 -4.91 -71.99 -9.15
C CYS A 598 -4.20 -71.35 -7.96
N LEU A 599 -3.37 -70.35 -8.25
CA LEU A 599 -2.77 -69.51 -7.23
C LEU A 599 -3.90 -68.66 -6.61
N GLN A 600 -4.27 -68.96 -5.36
CA GLN A 600 -5.24 -68.15 -4.61
C GLN A 600 -4.53 -66.91 -4.08
N LEU A 601 -5.05 -65.74 -4.44
CA LEU A 601 -4.56 -64.46 -3.92
C LEU A 601 -4.98 -64.34 -2.45
N ARG A 602 -4.09 -63.86 -1.58
CA ARG A 602 -4.48 -63.50 -0.21
C ARG A 602 -5.57 -62.43 -0.22
N GLU A 603 -6.57 -62.60 0.66
CA GLU A 603 -7.63 -61.61 0.88
C GLU A 603 -7.31 -60.63 2.03
N ASP A 604 -6.38 -60.99 2.93
CA ASP A 604 -5.95 -60.13 4.04
C ASP A 604 -4.78 -59.22 3.63
N TRP A 605 -5.14 -58.05 3.10
CA TRP A 605 -4.21 -57.04 2.61
C TRP A 605 -3.44 -56.30 3.70
N LEU A 606 -3.93 -56.29 4.95
CA LEU A 606 -3.18 -55.79 6.09
C LEU A 606 -1.98 -56.70 6.36
N THR A 607 -2.19 -58.02 6.35
CA THR A 607 -1.07 -58.98 6.46
C THR A 607 -0.11 -58.88 5.28
N VAL A 608 -0.60 -58.64 4.05
CA VAL A 608 0.27 -58.42 2.88
C VAL A 608 1.16 -57.20 3.09
N ALA A 609 0.59 -56.08 3.56
CA ALA A 609 1.34 -54.85 3.85
C ALA A 609 2.38 -55.06 4.96
N ASP A 610 2.03 -55.73 6.05
CA ASP A 610 2.94 -56.03 7.16
C ASP A 610 4.11 -56.92 6.73
N LEU A 611 3.85 -57.94 5.90
CA LEU A 611 4.89 -58.79 5.34
C LEU A 611 5.78 -58.01 4.37
N PHE A 612 5.20 -57.09 3.59
CA PHE A 612 5.94 -56.25 2.67
C PHE A 612 6.85 -55.25 3.39
N GLU A 613 6.42 -54.67 4.52
CA GLU A 613 7.23 -53.74 5.30
C GLU A 613 8.41 -54.44 6.01
N ARG A 614 8.27 -55.73 6.34
CA ARG A 614 9.28 -56.52 7.06
C ARG A 614 10.41 -57.08 6.19
N ASN A 615 10.20 -57.20 4.88
CA ASN A 615 11.15 -57.81 3.93
C ASN A 615 11.75 -56.74 3.01
#